data_AF-V6Z2U3-F1
#
_entry.id   AF-V6Z2U3-F1
#
_cell.length_a   1.000
_cell.length_b   1.000
_cell.length_c   1.000
_cell.angle_alpha   90.00
_cell.angle_beta   90.00
_cell.angle_gamma   90.00
#
_symmetry.space_group_name_H-M   'P 1'
#
loop_
_entity.id
_entity.type
_entity.pdbx_description
1 polymer ?
#
loop_
_entity_poly.entity_id
_entity_poly.type
_entity_poly.pdbx_seq_one_letter_code
_entity_poly.pdbx_strand_id
1 'polypeptide(L)'
;MSSLDWVEAVESAVPPKEMVKNLGLRETITMFETLCVEAVVFGCTHFPYFIEASQQEMALPRLSADDYFLKQLKGTSKNFK
;
A
#
# COMPACT_ATOMS: atom_id res chain seq x y z
N MET A 1 -11.98 3.42 -11.15
CA MET A 1 -10.89 2.43 -11.03
C MET A 1 -10.99 1.79 -9.67
N SER A 2 -10.82 0.49 -9.59
CA SER A 2 -11.00 -0.29 -8.37
C SER A 2 -9.66 -0.82 -7.85
N SER A 3 -9.63 -1.24 -6.60
CA SER A 3 -8.47 -1.94 -6.03
C SER A 3 -8.16 -3.27 -6.73
N LEU A 4 -9.13 -3.86 -7.46
CA LEU A 4 -8.90 -5.08 -8.24
C LEU A 4 -8.02 -4.81 -9.46
N ASP A 5 -8.17 -3.64 -10.09
CA ASP A 5 -7.37 -3.24 -11.25
C ASP A 5 -5.88 -3.15 -10.88
N TRP A 6 -5.57 -2.81 -9.62
CA TRP A 6 -4.19 -2.81 -9.11
C TRP A 6 -3.66 -4.23 -8.92
N VAL A 7 -4.47 -5.16 -8.41
CA VAL A 7 -4.07 -6.56 -8.24
C VAL A 7 -3.74 -7.18 -9.59
N GLU A 8 -4.60 -7.01 -10.59
CA GLU A 8 -4.38 -7.53 -11.94
C GLU A 8 -3.10 -6.98 -12.58
N ALA A 9 -2.80 -5.70 -12.35
CA ALA A 9 -1.57 -5.09 -12.84
C ALA A 9 -0.30 -5.62 -12.15
N VAL A 10 -0.36 -5.91 -10.83
CA VAL A 10 0.74 -6.60 -10.13
C VAL A 10 0.95 -7.99 -10.71
N GLU A 11 -0.12 -8.77 -10.91
CA GLU A 11 -0.05 -10.13 -11.46
C GLU A 11 0.45 -10.14 -12.92
N SER A 12 0.18 -9.07 -13.66
CA SER A 12 0.67 -8.86 -15.02
C SER A 12 2.08 -8.27 -15.08
N ALA A 13 2.75 -8.12 -13.92
CA ALA A 13 4.09 -7.55 -13.79
C ALA A 13 4.23 -6.14 -14.41
N VAL A 14 3.17 -5.34 -14.38
CA VAL A 14 3.23 -3.93 -14.82
C VAL A 14 4.22 -3.17 -13.93
N PRO A 15 5.16 -2.39 -14.47
CA PRO A 15 6.14 -1.69 -13.66
C PRO A 15 5.50 -0.78 -12.60
N PRO A 16 5.97 -0.77 -11.34
CA PRO A 16 5.37 0.02 -10.26
C PRO A 16 5.17 1.49 -10.58
N LYS A 17 6.14 2.12 -11.26
CA LYS A 17 6.05 3.52 -11.67
C LYS A 17 4.93 3.77 -12.69
N GLU A 18 4.68 2.81 -13.58
CA GLU A 18 3.59 2.89 -14.55
C GLU A 18 2.24 2.68 -13.88
N MET A 19 2.18 1.77 -12.90
CA MET A 19 0.99 1.56 -12.08
C MET A 19 0.58 2.83 -11.34
N VAL A 20 1.52 3.48 -10.64
CA VAL A 20 1.27 4.73 -9.90
C VAL A 20 0.76 5.83 -10.83
N LYS A 21 1.30 5.94 -12.03
CA LYS A 21 0.95 6.98 -13.01
C LYS A 21 -0.40 6.73 -13.68
N ASN A 22 -0.73 5.49 -14.00
CA ASN A 22 -1.80 5.16 -14.94
C ASN A 22 -3.03 4.51 -14.29
N LEU A 23 -2.93 4.04 -13.04
CA LEU A 23 -4.00 3.25 -12.42
C LEU A 23 -4.81 4.00 -11.36
N GLY A 24 -4.88 5.33 -11.44
CA GLY A 24 -5.76 6.10 -10.57
C GLY A 24 -5.29 6.19 -9.10
N LEU A 25 -4.04 5.80 -8.82
CA LEU A 25 -3.53 5.73 -7.44
C LEU A 25 -3.47 7.13 -6.83
N ARG A 26 -2.94 8.11 -7.58
CA ARG A 26 -2.82 9.50 -7.14
C ARG A 26 -4.17 10.14 -6.85
N GLU A 27 -5.17 9.87 -7.69
CA GLU A 27 -6.53 10.35 -7.54
C GLU A 27 -7.17 9.77 -6.27
N THR A 28 -6.94 8.47 -6.02
CA THR A 28 -7.42 7.80 -4.80
C THR A 28 -6.76 8.37 -3.54
N ILE A 29 -5.45 8.63 -3.59
CA ILE A 29 -4.70 9.29 -2.51
C ILE A 29 -5.27 10.69 -2.24
N THR A 30 -5.45 11.48 -3.30
CA THR A 30 -5.97 12.85 -3.21
C THR A 30 -7.36 12.83 -2.58
N MET A 31 -8.21 11.87 -2.97
CA MET A 31 -9.52 11.68 -2.35
C MET A 31 -9.40 11.44 -0.84
N PHE A 32 -8.50 10.58 -0.38
CA PHE A 32 -8.28 10.36 1.06
C PHE A 32 -7.79 11.63 1.78
N GLU A 33 -6.92 12.42 1.16
CA GLU A 33 -6.47 13.70 1.69
C GLU A 33 -7.64 14.69 1.85
N THR A 34 -8.54 14.76 0.85
CA THR A 34 -9.74 15.63 0.93
C THR A 34 -10.74 15.18 1.99
N LEU A 35 -10.76 13.89 2.32
CA LEU A 35 -11.58 13.33 3.40
C LEU A 35 -10.95 13.51 4.78
N CYS A 36 -9.77 14.14 4.86
CA CYS A 36 -9.04 14.42 6.10
C CYS A 36 -8.81 13.17 6.96
N VAL A 37 -8.55 12.02 6.33
CA VAL A 37 -8.17 10.80 7.07
C VAL A 37 -6.77 10.94 7.66
N GLU A 38 -6.51 10.25 8.77
CA GLU A 38 -5.22 10.34 9.47
C GLU A 38 -4.14 9.43 8.84
N ALA A 39 -4.54 8.35 8.18
CA ALA A 39 -3.63 7.40 7.53
C ALA A 39 -4.36 6.53 6.50
N VAL A 40 -3.58 5.90 5.60
CA VAL A 40 -4.07 4.90 4.64
C VAL A 40 -3.46 3.54 4.97
N VAL A 41 -4.30 2.53 5.18
CA VAL A 41 -3.87 1.14 5.39
C VAL A 41 -3.92 0.39 4.06
N PHE A 42 -2.78 -0.15 3.64
CA PHE A 42 -2.68 -1.05 2.50
C PHE A 42 -2.88 -2.49 2.98
N GLY A 43 -4.12 -2.97 2.89
CA GLY A 43 -4.54 -4.26 3.44
C GLY A 43 -4.43 -5.46 2.49
N CYS A 44 -3.97 -5.27 1.25
CA CYS A 44 -3.76 -6.35 0.29
C CYS A 44 -2.28 -6.69 0.19
N THR A 45 -1.95 -7.98 0.20
CA THR A 45 -0.58 -8.50 0.11
C THR A 45 0.14 -8.13 -1.20
N HIS A 46 -0.60 -7.73 -2.24
CA HIS A 46 -0.03 -7.27 -3.51
C HIS A 46 0.48 -5.83 -3.46
N PHE A 47 -0.09 -4.99 -2.60
CA PHE A 47 0.17 -3.55 -2.62
C PHE A 47 1.60 -3.13 -2.26
N PRO A 48 2.37 -3.84 -1.40
CA PRO A 48 3.80 -3.56 -1.19
C PRO A 48 4.60 -3.40 -2.49
N TYR A 49 4.20 -4.07 -3.57
CA TYR A 49 4.83 -4.00 -4.89
C TYR A 49 4.97 -2.57 -5.45
N PHE A 50 3.98 -1.71 -5.22
CA PHE A 50 3.98 -0.33 -5.74
C PHE A 50 3.99 0.75 -4.66
N ILE A 51 3.87 0.38 -3.38
CA ILE A 51 3.84 1.34 -2.27
C ILE A 51 5.11 2.21 -2.24
N GLU A 52 6.30 1.63 -2.41
CA GLU A 52 7.55 2.41 -2.44
C GLU A 52 7.58 3.40 -3.62
N ALA A 53 7.09 2.98 -4.78
CA ALA A 53 7.00 3.84 -5.97
C ALA A 53 5.99 4.99 -5.78
N SER A 54 4.94 4.78 -4.99
CA SER A 54 3.92 5.79 -4.67
C SER A 54 4.34 6.76 -3.56
N GLN A 55 5.46 6.49 -2.87
CA GLN A 55 5.84 7.21 -1.65
C GLN A 55 6.06 8.71 -1.84
N GLN A 56 6.51 9.11 -3.03
CA GLN A 56 6.75 10.52 -3.36
C GLN A 56 5.47 11.29 -3.72
N GLU A 57 4.36 10.58 -3.93
CA GLU A 57 3.07 11.14 -4.37
C GLU A 57 2.07 11.28 -3.21
N MET A 58 2.45 10.90 -1.97
CA MET A 58 1.56 10.87 -0.80
C MET A 58 2.10 11.70 0.36
N ALA A 59 1.28 12.60 0.89
CA ALA A 59 1.57 13.26 2.18
C ALA A 59 1.06 12.44 3.38
N LEU A 60 0.02 11.62 3.19
CA LEU A 60 -0.57 10.81 4.26
C LEU A 60 0.35 9.66 4.73
N PRO A 61 0.40 9.36 6.04
CA PRO A 61 1.01 8.15 6.57
C PRO A 61 0.44 6.90 5.90
N ARG A 62 1.34 6.02 5.45
CA ARG A 62 1.00 4.71 4.88
C ARG A 62 1.30 3.63 5.89
N LEU A 63 0.32 2.77 6.15
CA LEU A 63 0.47 1.63 7.02
C LEU A 63 0.40 0.34 6.19
N SER A 64 1.44 -0.48 6.27
CA SER A 64 1.49 -1.81 5.65
C SER A 64 0.96 -2.86 6.62
N ALA A 65 0.03 -3.70 6.18
CA ALA A 65 -0.41 -4.85 6.95
C ALA A 65 0.75 -5.84 7.19
N ASP A 66 1.64 -6.01 6.21
CA ASP A 66 2.79 -6.92 6.30
C ASP A 66 3.76 -6.49 7.41
N ASP A 67 4.06 -5.19 7.52
CA ASP A 67 4.93 -4.66 8.56
C ASP A 67 4.36 -4.93 9.95
N TYR A 68 3.04 -4.76 10.11
CA TYR A 68 2.35 -5.07 11.34
C TYR A 68 2.47 -6.56 11.68
N PHE A 69 2.16 -7.46 10.76
CA PHE A 69 2.23 -8.90 11.00
C PHE A 69 3.66 -9.37 11.32
N LEU A 70 4.66 -8.91 10.57
CA LEU A 70 6.07 -9.23 10.83
C LEU A 70 6.52 -8.74 12.21
N LYS A 71 6.08 -7.55 12.63
CA LYS A 71 6.35 -7.03 13.97
C LYS A 71 5.73 -7.90 15.06
N GLN A 72 4.48 -8.33 14.88
CA GLN A 72 3.81 -9.22 15.83
C GLN A 72 4.56 -10.55 15.95
N LEU A 73 4.87 -11.20 14.82
CA LEU A 73 5.58 -12.49 14.80
C LEU A 73 6.96 -12.42 15.50
N LYS A 74 7.73 -11.36 15.24
CA LYS A 74 9.04 -11.13 15.90
C LYS A 74 8.89 -10.84 17.40
N GLY A 75 7.81 -10.19 17.81
CA GLY A 75 7.46 -9.97 19.21
C GLY A 75 7.10 -11.27 19.93
N THR A 76 6.31 -12.14 19.28
CA THR A 76 5.87 -13.42 19.84
C THR A 76 7.05 -14.40 20.01
N SER A 77 8.04 -14.40 19.11
CA SER A 77 9.21 -15.28 19.20
C SER A 77 10.06 -15.08 20.47
N LYS A 78 9.93 -13.95 21.18
CA LYS A 78 10.60 -13.71 22.47
C LYS A 78 9.89 -14.38 23.66
N ASN A 79 8.63 -14.79 23.50
CA ASN A 79 7.82 -15.40 24.56
C ASN A 79 7.76 -16.93 24.49
N PHE A 80 8.49 -17.55 23.54
CA PHE A 80 8.62 -19.00 23.38
C PHE A 80 9.96 -19.56 23.90
N LYS A 81 10.70 -18.79 24.72
CA LYS A 81 11.88 -19.26 25.44
C LYS A 81 11.57 -19.48 26.91
#